data_AF-A0A956KRY1-F1
#
_entry.id   AF-A0A956KRY1-F1
#
_cell.length_a   1.000
_cell.length_b   1.000
_cell.length_c   1.000
_cell.angle_alpha   90.00
_cell.angle_beta   90.00
_cell.angle_gamma   90.00
#
_symmetry.space_group_name_H-M   'P 1'
#
loop_
_entity.id
_entity.type
_entity.pdbx_description
1 polymer ?
#
loop_
_entity_poly.entity_id
_entity_poly.type
_entity_poly.pdbx_seq_one_letter_code
_entity_poly.pdbx_strand_id
1 'polypeptide(L)'
;EMLTGQVPFTGVNAIHVITKHLNETPTPPHELEPSIPPRVEALVLRAIAKEKKDRFASMAEIEAELRGVFAELVQLPGWELAPLDPADLELILRADGRLVQPVTRRGKPALRQIHRDENGVETDEPGWSLTIFIARLNPNISSQLGVLR
;
A
#
# COMPACT_ATOMS: atom_id res chain seq x y z
N GLU A 1 -6.75 6.61 3.91
CA GLU A 1 -6.51 7.40 2.69
C GLU A 1 -5.77 6.62 1.61
N MET A 2 -4.49 6.29 1.76
CA MET A 2 -3.77 5.57 0.68
C MET A 2 -4.43 4.26 0.26
N LEU A 3 -5.10 3.59 1.20
CA LEU A 3 -5.81 2.35 0.97
C LEU A 3 -7.18 2.62 0.31
N THR A 4 -7.99 3.47 0.92
CA THR A 4 -9.41 3.61 0.59
C THR A 4 -9.72 4.77 -0.37
N GLY A 5 -8.72 5.55 -0.79
CA GLY A 5 -8.90 6.81 -1.52
C GLY A 5 -9.57 7.94 -0.71
N GLN A 6 -9.89 7.68 0.56
CA GLN A 6 -10.67 8.59 1.41
C GLN A 6 -10.02 8.75 2.80
N VAL A 7 -10.19 9.92 3.41
CA VAL A 7 -9.77 10.15 4.79
C VAL A 7 -10.72 9.45 5.78
N PRO A 8 -10.23 9.00 6.95
CA PRO A 8 -11.07 8.25 7.91
C PRO A 8 -12.22 9.06 8.51
N PHE A 9 -12.07 10.39 8.60
CA PHE A 9 -13.08 11.29 9.17
C PHE A 9 -13.28 12.51 8.27
N THR A 10 -14.54 12.79 7.95
CA THR A 10 -14.97 13.98 7.21
C THR A 10 -16.03 14.74 8.02
N GLY A 11 -16.12 16.05 7.84
CA GLY A 11 -17.09 16.88 8.56
C GLY A 11 -17.28 18.24 7.91
N VAL A 12 -18.40 18.89 8.23
CA VAL A 12 -18.79 20.18 7.65
C VAL A 12 -17.89 21.35 8.09
N ASN A 13 -17.13 21.18 9.16
CA ASN A 13 -16.15 22.14 9.65
C ASN A 13 -15.06 21.44 10.51
N ALA A 14 -14.02 22.19 10.88
CA ALA A 14 -12.88 21.66 11.65
C ALA A 14 -13.28 21.09 13.02
N ILE A 15 -14.21 21.73 13.72
CA ILE A 15 -14.68 21.26 15.04
C ILE A 15 -15.34 19.90 14.89
N HIS A 16 -16.18 19.71 13.87
CA HIS A 16 -16.83 18.43 13.61
C HIS A 16 -15.78 17.33 13.38
N VAL A 17 -14.76 17.58 12.55
CA VAL A 17 -13.67 16.62 12.30
C VAL A 17 -12.90 16.28 13.59
N ILE A 18 -12.58 17.27 14.43
CA ILE A 18 -11.92 17.03 15.73
C ILE A 18 -12.79 16.14 16.62
N THR A 19 -14.09 16.40 16.71
CA THR A 19 -15.02 15.56 17.49
C THR A 19 -14.99 14.11 17.02
N LYS A 20 -14.96 13.87 15.71
CA LYS A 20 -14.84 12.51 15.16
C LYS A 20 -13.52 11.84 15.51
N HIS A 21 -12.42 12.60 15.43
CA HIS A 21 -11.12 12.12 15.85
C HIS A 21 -11.08 11.72 17.33
N LEU A 22 -11.87 12.37 18.19
CA LEU A 22 -11.93 12.05 19.62
C LEU A 22 -12.87 10.87 19.91
N ASN A 23 -14.04 10.82 19.27
CA ASN A 23 -15.14 9.98 19.74
C ASN A 23 -15.59 8.89 18.75
N GLU A 24 -15.40 9.08 17.44
CA GLU A 24 -15.94 8.17 16.44
C GLU A 24 -14.91 7.12 16.01
N THR A 25 -15.34 5.85 15.95
CA THR A 25 -14.58 4.79 15.29
C THR A 25 -14.63 5.00 13.77
N PRO A 26 -13.50 4.95 13.06
CA PRO A 26 -13.49 5.10 11.61
C PRO A 26 -14.18 3.90 10.95
N THR A 27 -14.80 4.11 9.79
CA THR A 27 -15.32 3.03 8.96
C THR A 27 -14.19 2.03 8.67
N PRO A 28 -14.39 0.72 8.89
CA PRO A 28 -13.41 -0.29 8.54
C PRO A 28 -13.04 -0.18 7.06
N PRO A 29 -11.74 -0.10 6.71
CA PRO A 29 -11.31 -0.03 5.31
C PRO A 29 -11.96 -1.09 4.41
N HIS A 30 -12.16 -2.32 4.89
CA HIS A 30 -12.73 -3.44 4.14
C HIS A 30 -14.19 -3.21 3.75
N GLU A 31 -14.94 -2.39 4.50
CA GLU A 31 -16.29 -1.98 4.11
C GLU A 31 -16.29 -1.02 2.91
N LEU A 32 -15.22 -0.22 2.76
CA LEU A 32 -15.05 0.70 1.64
C LEU A 32 -14.46 -0.02 0.42
N GLU A 33 -13.64 -1.03 0.66
CA GLU A 33 -13.02 -1.85 -0.38
C GLU A 33 -12.85 -3.30 0.08
N PRO A 34 -13.73 -4.21 -0.36
CA PRO A 34 -13.70 -5.62 0.06
C PRO A 34 -12.42 -6.36 -0.34
N SER A 35 -11.65 -5.86 -1.32
CA SER A 35 -10.38 -6.49 -1.67
C SER A 35 -9.23 -6.17 -0.72
N ILE A 36 -9.46 -5.39 0.34
CA ILE A 36 -8.48 -5.21 1.43
C ILE A 36 -8.28 -6.50 2.19
N PRO A 37 -7.04 -7.00 2.30
CA PRO A 37 -6.76 -8.11 3.18
C PRO A 37 -7.09 -7.76 4.65
N PRO A 38 -7.84 -8.61 5.38
CA PRO A 38 -8.24 -8.33 6.77
C PRO A 38 -7.08 -7.97 7.69
N ARG A 39 -5.88 -8.52 7.44
CA ARG A 39 -4.69 -8.25 8.24
C ARG A 39 -4.15 -6.81 8.03
N VAL A 40 -4.30 -6.26 6.84
CA VAL A 40 -3.96 -4.84 6.54
C VAL A 40 -4.93 -3.91 7.26
N GLU A 41 -6.23 -4.22 7.22
CA GLU A 41 -7.25 -3.48 7.97
C GLU A 41 -6.94 -3.46 9.47
N ALA A 42 -6.68 -4.63 10.06
CA ALA A 42 -6.40 -4.75 11.49
C ALA A 42 -5.19 -3.91 11.91
N LEU A 43 -4.12 -3.91 11.11
CA LEU A 43 -2.94 -3.07 11.33
C LEU A 43 -3.32 -1.58 11.34
N VAL A 44 -4.10 -1.12 10.35
CA VAL A 44 -4.48 0.29 10.21
C VAL A 44 -5.38 0.73 11.35
N LEU A 45 -6.42 -0.05 11.68
CA LEU A 45 -7.35 0.27 12.76
C LEU A 45 -6.64 0.31 14.11
N ARG A 46 -5.69 -0.61 14.35
CA ARG A 46 -4.83 -0.58 15.55
C ARG A 46 -3.96 0.68 15.57
N ALA A 47 -3.37 1.07 14.45
CA ALA A 47 -2.50 2.26 14.39
C ALA A 47 -3.25 3.57 14.71
N ILE A 48 -4.54 3.66 14.35
CA ILE A 48 -5.39 4.84 14.55
C ILE A 48 -6.36 4.71 15.74
N ALA A 49 -6.17 3.71 16.60
CA ALA A 49 -6.98 3.52 17.80
C ALA A 49 -6.93 4.77 18.71
N LYS A 50 -8.05 5.06 19.38
CA LYS A 50 -8.22 6.27 20.19
C LYS A 50 -7.31 6.25 21.41
N GLU A 51 -7.37 5.15 22.15
CA GLU A 51 -6.58 4.95 23.34
C GLU A 51 -5.13 4.61 22.97
N LYS A 52 -4.18 5.31 23.57
CA LYS A 52 -2.75 5.06 23.32
C LYS A 52 -2.34 3.62 23.62
N LYS A 53 -2.94 3.00 24.63
CA LYS A 53 -2.69 1.60 25.03
C LYS A 53 -3.15 0.58 23.98
N ASP A 54 -4.10 0.95 23.12
CA ASP A 54 -4.64 0.07 22.09
C ASP A 54 -3.88 0.23 20.76
N ARG A 55 -2.97 1.22 20.67
CA ARG A 55 -2.06 1.42 19.54
C ARG A 55 -0.78 0.60 19.69
N PHE A 56 0.02 0.60 18.63
CA PHE A 56 1.40 0.13 18.70
C PHE A 56 2.21 0.99 19.68
N ALA A 57 3.02 0.34 20.51
CA ALA A 57 3.84 0.98 21.51
C ALA A 57 4.97 1.82 20.90
N SER A 58 5.40 1.48 19.67
CA SER A 58 6.46 2.18 18.95
C SER A 58 6.34 2.04 17.44
N MET A 59 7.06 2.89 16.70
CA MET A 59 7.20 2.76 15.25
C MET A 59 7.91 1.46 14.84
N ALA A 60 8.82 0.94 15.69
CA ALA A 60 9.49 -0.33 15.44
C ALA A 60 8.50 -1.52 15.46
N GLU A 61 7.46 -1.44 16.31
CA GLU A 61 6.40 -2.44 16.35
C GLU A 61 5.51 -2.37 15.10
N ILE A 62 5.20 -1.16 14.63
CA ILE A 62 4.49 -0.97 13.35
C ILE A 62 5.30 -1.56 12.20
N GLU A 63 6.60 -1.29 12.14
CA GLU A 63 7.48 -1.82 11.10
C GLU A 63 7.52 -3.35 11.12
N ALA A 64 7.65 -3.95 12.30
CA ALA A 64 7.67 -5.41 12.45
C ALA A 64 6.35 -6.04 12.00
N GLU A 65 5.21 -5.49 12.42
CA GLU A 65 3.89 -5.99 12.00
C GLU A 65 3.71 -5.82 10.49
N LEU A 66 4.08 -4.66 9.94
CA LEU A 66 3.99 -4.38 8.51
C LEU A 66 4.81 -5.38 7.67
N ARG A 67 6.02 -5.74 8.12
CA ARG A 67 6.83 -6.79 7.48
C ARG A 67 6.16 -8.15 7.56
N GLY A 68 5.54 -8.49 8.68
CA GLY A 68 4.79 -9.73 8.86
C GLY A 68 3.58 -9.83 7.93
N VAL A 69 2.78 -8.76 7.85
CA VAL A 69 1.66 -8.65 6.91
C VAL A 69 2.17 -8.79 5.48
N PHE A 70 3.24 -8.08 5.12
CA PHE A 70 3.81 -8.14 3.78
C PHE A 70 4.23 -9.57 3.40
N ALA A 71 4.92 -10.28 4.30
CA ALA A 71 5.36 -11.65 4.07
C ALA A 71 4.20 -12.63 3.85
N GLU A 72 3.03 -12.39 4.46
CA GLU A 72 1.83 -13.19 4.21
C GLU A 72 1.19 -12.84 2.86
N LEU A 73 1.09 -11.56 2.52
CA LEU A 73 0.45 -11.11 1.28
C LEU A 73 1.17 -11.61 0.03
N VAL A 74 2.50 -11.74 0.06
CA VAL A 74 3.27 -12.30 -1.05
C VAL A 74 3.09 -13.82 -1.24
N GLN A 75 2.46 -14.50 -0.28
CA GLN A 75 2.16 -15.93 -0.36
C GLN A 75 0.71 -16.20 -0.81
N LEU A 76 -0.11 -15.16 -0.97
CA LEU A 76 -1.51 -15.34 -1.38
C LEU A 76 -1.57 -15.89 -2.82
N PRO A 77 -2.34 -16.98 -3.06
CA PRO A 77 -2.47 -17.55 -4.39
C PRO A 77 -3.13 -16.56 -5.35
N GLY A 78 -2.68 -16.54 -6.60
CA GLY A 78 -3.17 -15.63 -7.63
C GLY A 78 -2.48 -14.26 -7.65
N TRP A 79 -1.51 -13.98 -6.78
CA TRP A 79 -0.79 -12.71 -6.77
C TRP A 79 0.69 -12.93 -7.08
N GLU A 80 1.03 -13.02 -8.37
CA GLU A 80 2.44 -13.12 -8.79
C GLU A 80 3.06 -11.73 -8.93
N LEU A 81 4.32 -11.57 -8.51
CA LEU A 81 5.09 -10.40 -8.94
C LEU A 81 5.35 -10.52 -10.44
N ALA A 82 4.99 -9.49 -11.20
CA ALA A 82 5.32 -9.43 -12.62
C ALA A 82 6.83 -9.63 -12.79
N PRO A 83 7.26 -10.49 -13.73
CA PRO A 83 8.67 -10.66 -14.01
C PRO A 83 9.27 -9.31 -14.40
N LEU A 84 10.32 -8.92 -13.67
CA LEU A 84 11.09 -7.74 -13.96
C LEU A 84 11.98 -8.05 -15.17
N ASP A 85 11.56 -7.63 -16.36
CA ASP A 85 12.40 -7.69 -17.56
C ASP A 85 13.21 -6.39 -17.69
N PRO A 86 14.55 -6.41 -17.54
CA PRO A 86 15.37 -5.21 -17.74
C PRO A 86 15.21 -4.58 -19.12
N ALA A 87 14.85 -5.34 -20.14
CA ALA A 87 14.62 -4.83 -21.48
C ALA A 87 13.30 -4.07 -21.62
N ASP A 88 12.30 -4.38 -20.77
CA ASP A 88 11.01 -3.69 -20.73
C ASP A 88 10.99 -2.52 -19.73
N LEU A 89 12.07 -2.33 -18.95
CA LEU A 89 12.18 -1.22 -18.00
C LEU A 89 12.36 0.14 -18.70
N GLU A 90 11.57 1.10 -18.25
CA GLU A 90 11.69 2.52 -18.56
C GLU A 90 11.74 3.32 -17.24
N LEU A 91 12.78 4.15 -17.11
CA LEU A 91 13.02 4.94 -15.91
C LEU A 91 12.47 6.35 -16.11
N ILE A 92 11.43 6.71 -15.34
CA ILE A 92 10.90 8.07 -15.34
C ILE A 92 11.59 8.87 -14.23
N LEU A 93 12.36 9.87 -14.64
CA LEU A 93 13.02 10.81 -13.75
C LEU A 93 12.22 12.11 -13.66
N ARG A 94 12.12 12.69 -12.47
CA ARG A 94 11.71 14.09 -12.28
C ARG A 94 12.79 15.03 -12.80
N ALA A 95 12.40 16.28 -13.04
CA ALA A 95 13.32 17.35 -13.40
C ALA A 95 14.45 17.59 -12.36
N ASP A 96 14.26 17.18 -11.10
CA ASP A 96 15.28 17.24 -10.04
C ASP A 96 16.20 16.00 -10.01
N GLY A 97 16.12 15.12 -11.01
CA GLY A 97 16.93 13.91 -11.13
C GLY A 97 16.46 12.74 -10.25
N ARG A 98 15.38 12.89 -9.48
CA ARG A 98 14.83 11.80 -8.66
C ARG A 98 13.99 10.84 -9.50
N LEU A 99 14.19 9.55 -9.29
CA LEU A 99 13.32 8.51 -9.87
C LEU A 99 11.88 8.66 -9.32
N VAL A 100 10.89 8.72 -10.21
CA VAL A 100 9.46 8.80 -9.84
C VAL A 100 8.92 7.42 -9.53
N GLN A 101 9.13 6.47 -10.45
CA GLN A 101 9.10 5.02 -10.27
C GLN A 101 9.65 4.37 -11.55
N PRO A 102 10.19 3.15 -11.48
CA PRO A 102 10.43 2.36 -12.68
C PRO A 102 9.10 1.88 -13.26
N VAL A 103 8.89 2.10 -14.56
CA VAL A 103 7.72 1.62 -15.31
C VAL A 103 8.18 0.65 -16.40
N THR A 104 7.24 -0.08 -16.99
CA THR A 104 7.47 -0.79 -18.24
C THR A 104 7.33 0.15 -19.42
N ARG A 105 7.80 -0.22 -20.62
CA ARG A 105 7.56 0.53 -21.87
C ARG A 105 6.08 0.67 -22.22
N ARG A 106 5.23 -0.16 -21.60
CA ARG A 106 3.76 -0.10 -21.70
C ARG A 106 3.14 0.83 -20.66
N GLY A 107 3.94 1.55 -19.89
CA GLY A 107 3.49 2.48 -18.85
C GLY A 107 2.97 1.82 -17.57
N LYS A 108 3.08 0.49 -17.42
CA LYS A 108 2.69 -0.21 -16.19
C LYS A 108 3.81 -0.08 -15.14
N PRO A 109 3.54 -0.06 -13.83
CA PRO A 109 4.60 -0.13 -12.82
C PRO A 109 5.48 -1.38 -13.01
N ALA A 110 6.80 -1.23 -12.89
CA ALA A 110 7.75 -2.31 -13.10
C ALA A 110 7.64 -3.40 -12.02
N LEU A 111 7.48 -2.98 -10.77
CA LEU A 111 7.04 -3.85 -9.69
C LEU A 111 5.52 -3.79 -9.68
N ARG A 112 4.85 -4.85 -10.12
CA ARG A 112 3.39 -4.96 -9.99
C ARG A 112 2.99 -6.37 -9.64
N GLN A 113 1.86 -6.53 -8.96
CA GLN A 113 1.22 -7.84 -8.91
C GLN A 113 0.38 -8.05 -10.17
N ILE A 114 0.39 -9.28 -10.67
CA ILE A 114 -0.46 -9.76 -11.74
C ILE A 114 -1.34 -10.88 -11.19
N HIS A 115 -2.63 -10.77 -11.47
CA HIS A 115 -3.56 -11.88 -11.27
C HIS A 115 -3.64 -12.67 -12.57
N ARG A 116 -3.48 -13.99 -12.48
CA ARG A 116 -3.64 -14.88 -13.63
C ARG A 116 -4.91 -15.69 -13.46
N ASP A 117 -5.71 -15.80 -14.52
CA ASP A 117 -6.85 -16.71 -14.54
C ASP A 117 -6.41 -18.19 -14.53
N GLU A 118 -7.39 -19.10 -14.52
CA GLU A 118 -7.18 -20.55 -14.60
C GLU A 118 -6.39 -21.01 -15.84
N ASN A 119 -6.27 -20.16 -16.86
CA ASN A 119 -5.52 -20.40 -18.10
C ASN A 119 -4.12 -19.73 -18.10
N GLY A 120 -3.75 -19.05 -17.01
CA GLY A 120 -2.46 -18.37 -16.87
C GLY A 120 -2.37 -16.99 -17.53
N VAL A 121 -3.49 -16.41 -17.96
CA VAL A 121 -3.56 -15.09 -18.62
C VAL A 121 -3.61 -13.98 -17.57
N GLU A 122 -2.75 -12.96 -17.69
CA GLU A 122 -2.80 -11.75 -16.84
C GLU A 122 -4.18 -11.08 -17.00
N THR A 123 -4.98 -11.07 -15.95
CA THR A 123 -6.24 -10.35 -15.88
C THR A 123 -5.99 -8.94 -15.37
N ASP A 124 -6.48 -7.92 -16.08
CA ASP A 124 -6.45 -6.50 -15.64
C ASP A 124 -7.51 -6.21 -14.53
N GLU A 125 -7.97 -7.24 -13.80
CA GLU A 125 -8.92 -7.09 -12.68
C GLU A 125 -8.39 -6.04 -11.69
N PRO A 126 -9.19 -4.99 -11.36
CA PRO A 126 -8.77 -3.87 -10.54
C PRO A 126 -8.75 -4.23 -9.04
N GLY A 127 -8.30 -5.43 -8.71
CA GLY A 127 -8.05 -5.84 -7.35
C GLY A 127 -6.95 -4.99 -6.73
N TRP A 128 -6.98 -4.90 -5.40
CA TRP A 128 -6.02 -4.17 -4.57
C TRP A 128 -4.59 -4.39 -5.02
N SER A 129 -3.98 -3.39 -5.64
CA SER A 129 -2.60 -3.52 -6.08
C SER A 129 -1.66 -3.31 -4.90
N LEU A 130 -1.02 -4.39 -4.42
CA LEU A 130 0.08 -4.31 -3.46
C LEU A 130 1.21 -3.40 -3.95
N THR A 131 1.29 -3.12 -5.26
CA THR A 131 2.12 -2.09 -5.87
C THR A 131 1.90 -0.69 -5.31
N ILE A 132 0.64 -0.28 -5.14
CA ILE A 132 0.30 1.04 -4.56
C ILE A 132 0.78 1.10 -3.11
N PHE A 133 0.77 -0.03 -2.41
CA PHE A 133 1.26 -0.17 -1.05
C PHE A 133 2.79 -0.18 -0.97
N ILE A 134 3.48 -0.98 -1.80
CA ILE A 134 4.95 -1.14 -1.81
C ILE A 134 5.66 0.10 -2.37
N ALA A 135 5.19 0.65 -3.50
CA ALA A 135 5.82 1.80 -4.13
C ALA A 135 5.73 3.07 -3.27
N ARG A 136 4.78 3.12 -2.33
CA ARG A 136 4.47 4.31 -1.53
C ARG A 136 4.99 4.25 -0.09
N LEU A 137 5.22 3.05 0.46
CA LEU A 137 5.67 2.85 1.85
C LEU A 137 7.15 2.55 2.03
N ASN A 138 7.96 2.47 0.97
CA ASN A 138 9.31 1.92 1.08
C ASN A 138 10.46 2.94 0.87
N PRO A 139 10.96 3.59 1.94
CA PRO A 139 12.20 4.37 1.86
C PRO A 139 13.47 3.50 1.66
N ASN A 140 13.39 2.17 1.76
CA ASN A 140 14.51 1.24 1.54
C ASN A 140 14.53 0.55 0.17
N ILE A 141 13.48 0.65 -0.66
CA ILE A 141 13.64 0.39 -2.11
C ILE A 141 14.54 1.47 -2.75
N SER A 142 14.63 2.64 -2.10
CA SER A 142 15.59 3.71 -2.41
C SER A 142 17.06 3.32 -2.19
N SER A 143 17.35 2.36 -1.29
CA SER A 143 18.74 1.93 -1.01
C SER A 143 19.15 0.70 -1.82
N GLN A 144 18.21 -0.16 -2.24
CA GLN A 144 18.50 -1.35 -3.04
C GLN A 144 18.63 -1.10 -4.55
N LEU A 145 18.22 0.07 -5.07
CA LEU A 145 18.36 0.44 -6.48
C LEU A 145 19.67 1.17 -6.84
N GLY A 146 20.67 1.22 -5.95
CA GLY A 146 22.06 1.57 -6.32
C GLY A 146 22.26 2.96 -6.96
N VAL A 147 21.32 3.89 -6.82
CA VAL A 147 21.44 5.26 -7.33
C VAL A 147 21.14 6.22 -6.17
N LEU A 148 22.16 6.46 -5.34
CA LEU A 148 22.33 7.65 -4.50
C LEU A 148 23.72 7.56 -3.82
N ARG A 149 24.72 8.10 -4.50
CA ARG A 149 25.71 8.97 -3.85
C ARG A 149 25.34 10.40 -4.21
#